data_AF-A0A7V5CN48-F1
#
_entry.id   AF-A0A7V5CN48-F1
#
_cell.length_a   1.000
_cell.length_b   1.000
_cell.length_c   1.000
_cell.angle_alpha   90.00
_cell.angle_beta   90.00
_cell.angle_gamma   90.00
#
_symmetry.space_group_name_H-M   'P 1'
#
loop_
_entity.id
_entity.type
_entity.pdbx_description
1 polymer ?
#
loop_
_entity_poly.entity_id
_entity_poly.type
_entity_poly.pdbx_seq_one_letter_code
_entity_poly.pdbx_strand_id
1 'polypeptide(L)'
;MNPHVPVTKKTPPTFLLQNEDDNVDNVNQLLVYYIALKDAGVPVEMHSYAQGGHAFGLRRTKFPVTAWPRLVETWLRTIGIVK
;
A
#
# COMPACT_ATOMS: atom_id res chain seq x y z
N MET A 1 8.17 12.68 -7.45
CA MET A 1 7.73 12.78 -6.04
C MET A 1 7.16 14.16 -5.78
N ASN A 2 6.12 14.27 -4.96
CA ASN A 2 5.57 15.56 -4.55
C ASN A 2 6.56 16.23 -3.57
N PRO A 3 7.15 17.39 -3.89
CA PRO A 3 8.14 18.05 -3.04
C PRO A 3 7.55 18.54 -1.71
N HIS A 4 6.22 18.66 -1.61
CA HIS A 4 5.53 19.07 -0.39
C HIS A 4 5.30 17.92 0.59
N VAL A 5 5.60 16.67 0.20
CA VAL A 5 5.44 15.48 1.05
C VAL A 5 6.76 14.73 1.09
N PRO A 6 7.75 15.20 1.88
CA PRO A 6 9.05 14.56 1.95
C PRO A 6 8.96 13.19 2.62
N VAL A 7 9.57 12.18 2.00
CA VAL A 7 9.82 10.88 2.63
C VAL A 7 11.16 10.94 3.33
N THR A 8 11.18 10.61 4.61
CA THR A 8 12.40 10.66 5.43
C THR A 8 12.48 9.45 6.34
N LYS A 9 13.63 9.24 7.00
CA LYS A 9 13.77 8.20 8.03
C LYS A 9 12.80 8.31 9.22
N LYS A 10 12.09 9.45 9.36
CA LYS A 10 11.07 9.67 10.40
C LYS A 10 9.66 9.24 9.94
N THR A 11 9.48 8.95 8.65
CA THR A 11 8.21 8.42 8.14
C THR A 11 7.93 7.07 8.81
N PRO A 12 6.71 6.82 9.29
CA PRO A 12 6.38 5.58 9.99
C PRO A 12 6.40 4.37 9.07
N PRO A 13 6.50 3.14 9.62
CA PRO A 13 6.28 1.93 8.85
C PRO A 13 4.96 2.01 8.07
N THR A 14 5.01 1.63 6.80
CA THR A 14 3.90 1.87 5.87
C THR A 14 3.45 0.58 5.18
N PHE A 15 2.14 0.39 5.07
CA PHE A 15 1.52 -0.67 4.27
C PHE A 15 0.89 -0.03 3.03
N LEU A 16 1.26 -0.52 1.84
CA LEU A 16 0.81 -0.03 0.56
C LEU A 16 0.01 -1.09 -0.20
N LEU A 17 -1.10 -0.67 -0.81
CA LEU A 17 -2.02 -1.55 -1.51
C LEU A 17 -2.67 -0.83 -2.67
N GLN A 18 -2.61 -1.39 -3.88
CA GLN A 18 -3.29 -0.85 -5.05
C GLN A 18 -3.60 -1.95 -6.09
N ASN A 19 -4.59 -1.70 -6.95
CA ASN A 19 -4.83 -2.49 -8.15
C ASN A 19 -4.21 -1.79 -9.37
N GLU A 20 -3.56 -2.55 -10.25
CA GLU A 20 -2.83 -2.02 -11.41
C GLU A 20 -3.76 -1.51 -12.53
N ASP A 21 -4.99 -2.03 -12.59
CA ASP A 21 -6.04 -1.62 -13.50
C ASP A 21 -6.87 -0.41 -12.99
N ASP A 22 -6.40 0.28 -11.94
CA ASP A 22 -6.97 1.56 -11.51
C ASP A 22 -6.72 2.64 -12.58
N ASN A 23 -7.80 3.09 -13.20
CA ASN A 23 -7.79 4.10 -14.26
C ASN A 23 -7.89 5.55 -13.74
N VAL A 24 -8.11 5.73 -12.44
CA VAL A 24 -8.16 7.03 -11.76
C VAL A 24 -6.79 7.36 -11.19
N ASP A 25 -6.22 6.43 -10.44
CA ASP A 25 -4.91 6.55 -9.81
C ASP A 25 -3.93 5.55 -10.43
N ASN A 26 -2.96 6.07 -11.19
CA ASN A 26 -1.99 5.24 -11.89
C ASN A 26 -1.05 4.49 -10.91
N VAL A 27 -0.76 3.20 -11.18
CA VAL A 27 0.14 2.35 -10.37
C VAL A 27 1.52 2.96 -10.12
N ASN A 28 2.01 3.83 -11.01
CA ASN A 28 3.29 4.52 -10.82
C ASN A 28 3.31 5.38 -9.55
N GLN A 29 2.16 5.84 -9.05
CA GLN A 29 2.08 6.58 -7.78
C GLN A 29 2.49 5.69 -6.59
N LEU A 30 1.99 4.44 -6.53
CA LEU A 30 2.41 3.42 -5.56
C LEU A 30 3.91 3.14 -5.65
N LEU A 31 4.41 2.88 -6.87
CA LEU A 31 5.78 2.47 -7.11
C LEU A 31 6.78 3.55 -6.71
N VAL A 32 6.52 4.81 -7.08
CA VAL A 32 7.38 5.94 -6.72
C VAL A 32 7.43 6.12 -5.20
N TYR A 33 6.30 5.95 -4.50
CA TYR A 33 6.28 6.09 -3.04
C TYR A 33 6.97 4.92 -2.34
N TYR A 34 6.78 3.68 -2.81
CA TYR A 34 7.48 2.51 -2.30
C TYR A 34 9.00 2.67 -2.41
N ILE A 35 9.51 3.08 -3.58
CA ILE A 35 10.95 3.30 -3.79
C ILE A 35 11.47 4.38 -2.83
N ALA A 36 10.76 5.50 -2.70
CA ALA A 36 11.16 6.56 -1.79
C ALA A 36 11.21 6.11 -0.31
N LEU A 37 10.27 5.28 0.14
CA LEU A 37 10.29 4.69 1.48
C LEU A 37 11.50 3.76 1.67
N LYS A 38 11.79 2.91 0.67
CA LYS A 38 12.96 2.03 0.68
C LYS A 38 14.27 2.80 0.75
N ASP A 39 14.43 3.83 -0.08
CA ASP A 39 15.63 4.69 -0.11
C ASP A 39 15.84 5.45 1.21
N ALA A 40 14.74 5.83 1.88
CA ALA A 40 14.78 6.48 3.19
C ALA A 40 15.01 5.51 4.37
N GLY A 41 15.12 4.20 4.12
CA GLY A 41 15.27 3.18 5.14
C GLY A 41 14.01 2.91 5.97
N VAL A 42 12.84 3.30 5.47
CA VAL A 42 11.55 3.09 6.14
C VAL A 42 11.07 1.65 5.89
N PRO A 43 10.67 0.89 6.93
CA PRO A 43 10.03 -0.40 6.74
C PRO A 43 8.73 -0.24 5.95
N VAL A 44 8.62 -0.94 4.83
CA VAL A 44 7.44 -0.86 3.96
C VAL A 44 7.07 -2.24 3.46
N GLU A 45 5.78 -2.53 3.46
CA GLU A 45 5.16 -3.70 2.84
C GLU A 45 4.24 -3.23 1.71
N MET A 46 4.28 -3.89 0.56
CA MET A 46 3.50 -3.51 -0.62
C MET A 46 2.81 -4.73 -1.22
N HIS A 47 1.52 -4.58 -1.52
CA HIS A 47 0.73 -5.56 -2.26
C HIS A 47 0.14 -4.89 -3.51
N SER A 48 0.38 -5.48 -4.68
CA SER A 48 -0.18 -5.03 -5.96
C SER A 48 -0.98 -6.16 -6.57
N TYR A 49 -2.17 -5.85 -7.08
CA TYR A 49 -3.02 -6.81 -7.78
C TYR A 49 -3.26 -6.34 -9.21
N ALA A 50 -3.12 -7.23 -10.19
CA ALA A 50 -3.34 -6.89 -11.59
C ALA A 50 -4.76 -6.35 -11.87
N GLN A 51 -5.76 -6.77 -11.08
CA GLN A 51 -7.16 -6.41 -11.28
C GLN A 51 -7.91 -6.13 -9.97
N GLY A 52 -8.80 -5.15 -10.02
CA GLY A 52 -9.74 -4.83 -8.95
C GLY A 52 -10.36 -3.44 -9.05
N GLY A 53 -9.86 -2.59 -9.95
CA GLY A 53 -10.34 -1.24 -10.20
C GLY A 53 -10.12 -0.26 -9.05
N HIS A 54 -10.59 0.97 -9.26
CA HIS A 54 -10.51 2.05 -8.27
C HIS A 54 -11.45 1.82 -7.08
N ALA A 55 -11.04 2.32 -5.91
CA ALA A 55 -11.88 2.41 -4.71
C ALA A 55 -12.58 1.09 -4.28
N PHE A 56 -11.85 -0.03 -4.28
CA PHE A 56 -12.38 -1.35 -3.94
C PHE A 56 -12.91 -1.47 -2.49
N GLY A 57 -12.38 -0.66 -1.55
CA GLY A 57 -12.85 -0.59 -0.16
C GLY A 57 -12.92 -1.95 0.54
N LEU A 58 -13.94 -2.16 1.39
CA LEU A 58 -14.15 -3.41 2.13
C LEU A 58 -15.22 -4.32 1.52
N ARG A 59 -15.84 -3.92 0.40
CA ARG A 59 -16.91 -4.70 -0.23
C ARG A 59 -16.32 -6.00 -0.77
N ARG A 60 -17.04 -7.11 -0.61
CA ARG A 60 -16.64 -8.37 -1.24
C ARG A 60 -16.71 -8.24 -2.76
N THR A 61 -15.65 -8.67 -3.43
CA THR A 61 -15.55 -8.70 -4.89
C THR A 61 -15.06 -10.07 -5.34
N LYS A 62 -15.13 -10.32 -6.64
CA LYS A 62 -14.53 -11.52 -7.26
C LYS A 62 -13.00 -11.46 -7.35
N PHE A 63 -12.40 -10.30 -7.08
CA PHE A 63 -10.97 -10.06 -7.26
C PHE A 63 -10.20 -10.39 -5.97
N PRO A 64 -8.94 -10.85 -6.09
CA PRO A 64 -8.15 -11.29 -4.94
C PRO A 64 -7.92 -10.19 -3.89
N VAL A 65 -7.91 -8.91 -4.32
CA VAL A 65 -7.80 -7.75 -3.41
C VAL A 65 -8.85 -7.76 -2.29
N THR A 66 -9.99 -8.44 -2.45
CA THR A 66 -11.01 -8.57 -1.40
C THR A 66 -10.49 -9.13 -0.06
N ALA A 67 -9.35 -9.81 -0.07
CA ALA A 67 -8.72 -10.36 1.14
C ALA A 67 -7.83 -9.36 1.89
N TRP A 68 -7.59 -8.16 1.34
CA TRP A 68 -6.65 -7.18 1.90
C TRP A 68 -6.84 -6.82 3.38
N PRO A 69 -8.05 -6.82 3.97
CA PRO A 69 -8.20 -6.51 5.39
C PRO A 69 -7.47 -7.51 6.28
N ARG A 70 -7.38 -8.77 5.86
CA ARG A 70 -6.61 -9.81 6.59
C ARG A 70 -5.10 -9.60 6.41
N LEU A 71 -4.67 -9.09 5.26
CA LEU A 71 -3.27 -8.77 5.01
C LEU A 71 -2.81 -7.63 5.90
N VAL A 72 -3.56 -6.53 5.96
CA VAL A 72 -3.20 -5.41 6.84
C VAL A 72 -3.30 -5.80 8.32
N GLU A 73 -4.25 -6.65 8.72
CA GLU A 73 -4.30 -7.17 10.09
C GLU A 73 -3.04 -8.00 10.42
N THR A 74 -2.62 -8.86 9.50
CA THR A 74 -1.39 -9.64 9.65
C THR A 74 -0.18 -8.71 9.78
N TRP A 75 -0.05 -7.72 8.90
CA TRP A 75 1.01 -6.72 8.96
C TRP A 75 1.01 -5.96 10.29
N LEU A 76 -0.14 -5.46 10.76
CA LEU A 76 -0.28 -4.77 12.05
C LEU A 76 0.16 -5.64 13.23
N ARG A 77 -0.12 -6.94 13.20
CA ARG A 77 0.39 -7.90 14.19
C ARG A 77 1.92 -8.06 14.09
N THR A 78 2.47 -8.14 12.87
CA THR A 78 3.93 -8.26 12.69
C THR A 78 4.73 -7.08 13.24
N ILE A 79 4.15 -5.87 13.22
CA ILE A 79 4.76 -4.66 13.76
C ILE A 79 4.31 -4.34 15.20
N GLY A 80 3.55 -5.24 15.83
CA GLY A 80 3.15 -5.14 17.24
C GLY A 80 2.08 -4.09 17.57
N ILE A 81 1.30 -3.64 16.58
CA ILE A 81 0.21 -2.67 16.80
C ILE A 81 -1.07 -3.36 17.31
N VAL A 82 -1.36 -4.56 16.81
CA VAL A 82 -2.51 -5.39 17.24
C VAL A 82 -1.99 -6.70 17.83
N LYS A 83 -2.61 -7.15 18.93
CA LYS A 83 -2.28 -8.41 19.61
C LYS A 83 -3.09 -9.57 19.10
#